data_AF-A0A351R8S9-F1
#
_entry.id   AF-A0A351R8S9-F1
#
_cell.length_a   1.000
_cell.length_b   1.000
_cell.length_c   1.000
_cell.angle_alpha   90.00
_cell.angle_beta   90.00
_cell.angle_gamma   90.00
#
_symmetry.space_group_name_H-M   'P 1'
#
loop_
_entity.id
_entity.type
_entity.pdbx_description
1 polymer ?
#
loop_
_entity_poly.entity_id
_entity_poly.type
_entity_poly.pdbx_seq_one_letter_code
_entity_poly.pdbx_strand_id
1 'polypeptide(L)'
;QELINSAKVKNMANDFRNIQVYVYSYQDKFRALPGDDKAAVQHVTATNNGNGNGIIEGAWNATGATVESLNFWQHIRLAGLATGSTVITDTTYSPTNAEGGPVGVQSASTPSISGLKGSYVVCSGGILGKFAKELDTAMDDGNTATGIMMTASSVDGTTASTAVTNVATTPTLLDSSKYIVCMAF
;
A
#
# COMPACT_ATOMS: atom_id res chain seq x y z
N GLN A 1 20.35 -14.28 -13.89
CA GLN A 1 19.16 -14.21 -13.01
C GLN A 1 18.77 -12.77 -12.63
N GLU A 2 19.38 -11.74 -13.22
CA GLU A 2 18.98 -10.35 -12.96
C GLU A 2 17.67 -9.97 -13.66
N LEU A 3 17.42 -10.47 -14.86
CA LEU A 3 16.18 -10.17 -15.61
C LEU A 3 14.90 -10.57 -14.88
N ILE A 4 14.93 -11.68 -14.12
CA ILE A 4 13.77 -12.14 -13.33
C ILE A 4 13.55 -11.22 -12.13
N ASN A 5 14.63 -10.78 -11.48
CA ASN A 5 14.57 -9.84 -10.37
C ASN A 5 14.00 -8.49 -10.85
N SER A 6 14.47 -7.98 -11.98
CA SER A 6 13.96 -6.75 -12.59
C SER A 6 12.48 -6.84 -12.95
N ALA A 7 11.99 -8.00 -13.40
CA ALA A 7 10.57 -8.20 -13.69
C ALA A 7 9.71 -8.14 -12.41
N LYS A 8 10.17 -8.74 -11.31
CA LYS A 8 9.48 -8.67 -10.01
C LYS A 8 9.43 -7.25 -9.47
N VAL A 9 10.56 -6.53 -9.49
CA VAL A 9 10.62 -5.12 -9.06
C VAL A 9 9.71 -4.25 -9.93
N LYS A 10 9.71 -4.45 -11.25
CA LYS A 10 8.82 -3.71 -12.16
C LYS A 10 7.34 -3.98 -11.86
N ASN A 11 6.96 -5.22 -11.56
CA ASN A 11 5.59 -5.53 -11.19
C ASN A 11 5.20 -4.85 -9.86
N MET A 12 6.05 -4.92 -8.84
CA MET A 12 5.81 -4.21 -7.57
C MET A 12 5.70 -2.70 -7.78
N ALA A 13 6.58 -2.12 -8.59
CA ALA A 13 6.52 -0.70 -8.91
C ALA A 13 5.21 -0.30 -9.60
N ASN A 14 4.71 -1.16 -10.49
CA ASN A 14 3.41 -0.96 -11.11
C ASN A 14 2.27 -1.08 -10.09
N ASP A 15 2.34 -2.00 -9.12
CA ASP A 15 1.34 -2.13 -8.05
C ASP A 15 1.18 -0.82 -7.28
N PHE A 16 2.29 -0.22 -6.83
CA PHE A 16 2.29 1.07 -6.14
C PHE A 16 1.69 2.19 -6.98
N ARG A 17 2.06 2.30 -8.27
CA ARG A 17 1.52 3.31 -9.19
C ARG A 17 0.02 3.10 -9.46
N ASN A 18 -0.40 1.85 -9.66
CA ASN A 18 -1.79 1.52 -9.96
C ASN A 18 -2.71 1.85 -8.77
N ILE A 19 -2.26 1.63 -7.54
CA ILE A 19 -3.04 1.97 -6.34
C ILE A 19 -3.30 3.47 -6.25
N GLN A 20 -2.31 4.32 -6.56
CA GLN A 20 -2.50 5.77 -6.65
C GLN A 20 -3.54 6.12 -7.72
N VAL A 21 -3.43 5.51 -8.91
CA VAL A 21 -4.38 5.72 -10.01
C VAL A 21 -5.79 5.30 -9.59
N TYR A 22 -5.97 4.19 -8.86
CA TYR A 22 -7.28 3.74 -8.39
C TYR A 22 -7.93 4.74 -7.43
N VAL A 23 -7.18 5.30 -6.50
CA VAL A 23 -7.67 6.34 -5.57
C VAL A 23 -8.22 7.53 -6.37
N TYR A 24 -7.41 8.10 -7.26
CA TYR A 24 -7.82 9.27 -8.03
C TYR A 24 -8.94 8.97 -9.04
N SER A 25 -8.93 7.80 -9.66
CA SER A 25 -9.99 7.40 -10.61
C SER A 25 -11.33 7.22 -9.90
N TYR A 26 -11.33 6.67 -8.68
CA TYR A 26 -12.55 6.54 -7.87
C TYR A 26 -13.06 7.92 -7.45
N GLN A 27 -12.15 8.82 -7.03
CA GLN A 27 -12.49 10.20 -6.68
C GLN A 27 -13.07 10.98 -7.86
N ASP A 28 -12.52 10.83 -9.07
CA ASP A 28 -13.06 11.48 -10.27
C ASP A 28 -14.48 10.99 -10.58
N LYS A 29 -14.69 9.67 -10.51
CA LYS A 29 -15.97 9.03 -10.86
C LYS A 29 -17.08 9.28 -9.86
N PHE A 30 -16.78 9.24 -8.56
CA PHE A 30 -17.79 9.26 -7.49
C PHE A 30 -17.71 10.47 -6.55
N ARG A 31 -16.68 11.32 -6.70
CA ARG A 31 -16.39 12.45 -5.78
C ARG A 31 -16.33 12.02 -4.31
N ALA A 32 -15.89 10.79 -4.09
CA ALA A 32 -15.73 10.15 -2.79
C ALA A 32 -14.39 9.40 -2.77
N LEU A 33 -13.91 9.07 -1.59
CA LEU A 33 -12.68 8.31 -1.42
C LEU A 33 -13.02 6.83 -1.23
N PRO A 34 -12.39 5.89 -1.96
CA PRO A 34 -12.64 4.47 -1.76
C PRO A 34 -12.24 4.05 -0.34
N GLY A 35 -13.03 3.17 0.28
CA GLY A 35 -12.94 2.79 1.69
C GLY A 35 -13.75 3.71 2.60
N ASP A 36 -13.61 5.02 2.42
CA ASP A 36 -14.27 6.10 3.19
C ASP A 36 -15.61 6.56 2.55
N ASP A 37 -16.00 6.04 1.39
CA ASP A 37 -17.20 6.49 0.68
C ASP A 37 -18.49 6.19 1.47
N LYS A 38 -19.12 7.25 1.98
CA LYS A 38 -20.39 7.21 2.72
C LYS A 38 -21.58 6.69 1.91
N ALA A 39 -21.47 6.65 0.58
CA ALA A 39 -22.51 6.21 -0.34
C ALA A 39 -22.03 5.03 -1.22
N ALA A 40 -20.99 4.28 -0.80
CA ALA A 40 -20.43 3.16 -1.55
C ALA A 40 -21.47 2.09 -1.94
N VAL A 41 -22.45 1.80 -1.08
CA VAL A 41 -23.57 0.89 -1.39
C VAL A 41 -24.36 1.39 -2.60
N GLN A 42 -24.58 2.71 -2.71
CA GLN A 42 -25.29 3.30 -3.84
C GLN A 42 -24.39 3.42 -5.08
N HIS A 43 -23.14 3.81 -4.92
CA HIS A 43 -22.21 4.07 -6.02
C HIS A 43 -21.74 2.79 -6.72
N VAL A 44 -21.42 1.76 -5.93
CA VAL A 44 -20.77 0.54 -6.44
C VAL A 44 -21.40 -0.74 -5.90
N THR A 45 -22.51 -0.68 -5.15
CA THR A 45 -23.13 -1.87 -4.53
C THR A 45 -22.18 -2.57 -3.55
N ALA A 46 -21.37 -1.78 -2.82
CA ALA A 46 -20.49 -2.29 -1.78
C ALA A 46 -21.27 -2.94 -0.62
N THR A 47 -20.59 -3.76 0.18
CA THR A 47 -21.16 -4.34 1.40
C THR A 47 -21.30 -3.29 2.50
N ASN A 48 -20.29 -2.44 2.66
CA ASN A 48 -20.22 -1.42 3.69
C ASN A 48 -19.95 -0.04 3.06
N ASN A 49 -20.58 0.99 3.64
CA ASN A 49 -20.19 2.38 3.45
C ASN A 49 -19.01 2.72 4.38
N GLY A 50 -18.18 3.65 3.96
CA GLY A 50 -17.29 4.38 4.87
C GLY A 50 -18.02 5.50 5.61
N ASN A 51 -17.29 6.31 6.35
CA ASN A 51 -17.88 7.39 7.15
C ASN A 51 -17.85 8.78 6.45
N GLY A 52 -17.06 8.95 5.38
CA GLY A 52 -16.98 10.14 4.56
C GLY A 52 -16.18 11.28 5.18
N ASN A 53 -15.23 10.98 6.07
CA ASN A 53 -14.44 11.97 6.80
C ASN A 53 -13.13 12.36 6.08
N GLY A 54 -12.85 11.77 4.92
CA GLY A 54 -11.64 12.02 4.11
C GLY A 54 -10.42 11.23 4.57
N ILE A 55 -10.59 10.24 5.45
CA ILE A 55 -9.52 9.39 5.99
C ILE A 55 -9.88 7.94 5.69
N ILE A 56 -8.93 7.16 5.16
CA ILE A 56 -9.06 5.70 5.11
C ILE A 56 -8.64 5.15 6.47
N GLU A 57 -9.59 4.84 7.33
CA GLU A 57 -9.34 4.31 8.67
C GLU A 57 -8.87 2.85 8.65
N GLY A 58 -8.00 2.54 9.61
CA GLY A 58 -7.42 1.22 9.80
C GLY A 58 -6.01 1.07 9.24
N ALA A 59 -5.30 0.08 9.78
CA ALA A 59 -3.97 -0.28 9.31
C ALA A 59 -4.04 -0.90 7.91
N TRP A 60 -3.00 -0.70 7.11
CA TRP A 60 -2.87 -1.24 5.76
C TRP A 60 -3.01 -2.77 5.70
N ASN A 61 -2.66 -3.47 6.78
CA ASN A 61 -2.69 -4.93 6.92
C ASN A 61 -3.86 -5.43 7.78
N ALA A 62 -4.93 -4.63 7.94
CA ALA A 62 -6.10 -5.03 8.70
C ALA A 62 -6.78 -6.29 8.09
N THR A 63 -7.56 -7.00 8.91
CA THR A 63 -8.26 -8.24 8.53
C THR A 63 -9.75 -8.23 8.88
N GLY A 64 -10.26 -7.13 9.43
CA GLY A 64 -11.66 -6.98 9.84
C GLY A 64 -12.56 -6.43 8.73
N ALA A 65 -13.72 -7.05 8.53
CA ALA A 65 -14.60 -6.76 7.38
C ALA A 65 -15.24 -5.35 7.37
N THR A 66 -15.18 -4.62 8.47
CA THR A 66 -15.75 -3.26 8.60
C THR A 66 -14.70 -2.16 8.56
N VAL A 67 -13.43 -2.51 8.37
CA VAL A 67 -12.33 -1.53 8.36
C VAL A 67 -12.23 -0.88 6.99
N GLU A 68 -12.12 0.44 6.94
CA GLU A 68 -12.13 1.20 5.68
C GLU A 68 -10.94 0.84 4.77
N SER A 69 -9.76 0.55 5.35
CA SER A 69 -8.60 0.03 4.61
C SER A 69 -8.87 -1.30 3.89
N LEU A 70 -9.77 -2.15 4.42
CA LEU A 70 -10.26 -3.33 3.69
C LEU A 70 -11.34 -2.97 2.69
N ASN A 71 -12.32 -2.15 3.06
CA ASN A 71 -13.41 -1.74 2.18
C ASN A 71 -12.90 -1.06 0.92
N PHE A 72 -11.78 -0.34 1.01
CA PHE A 72 -11.04 0.25 -0.10
C PHE A 72 -10.94 -0.71 -1.29
N TRP A 73 -10.49 -1.95 -1.06
CA TRP A 73 -10.30 -2.94 -2.12
C TRP A 73 -11.61 -3.35 -2.79
N GLN A 74 -12.67 -3.55 -2.02
CA GLN A 74 -13.99 -3.90 -2.55
C GLN A 74 -14.54 -2.73 -3.37
N HIS A 75 -14.43 -1.50 -2.86
CA HIS A 75 -14.95 -0.30 -3.53
C HIS A 75 -14.30 -0.12 -4.91
N ILE A 76 -12.98 -0.20 -5.01
CA ILE A 76 -12.29 -0.04 -6.31
C ILE A 76 -12.54 -1.22 -7.27
N ARG A 77 -12.73 -2.43 -6.75
CA ARG A 77 -13.05 -3.61 -7.59
C ARG A 77 -14.46 -3.56 -8.14
N LEU A 78 -15.44 -3.20 -7.30
CA LEU A 78 -16.82 -3.01 -7.73
C LEU A 78 -16.99 -1.77 -8.63
N ALA A 79 -16.14 -0.76 -8.48
CA ALA A 79 -16.07 0.37 -9.40
C ALA A 79 -15.56 -0.01 -10.81
N GLY A 80 -14.99 -1.21 -10.97
CA GLY A 80 -14.36 -1.69 -12.20
C GLY A 80 -12.94 -1.15 -12.43
N LEU A 81 -12.28 -0.61 -11.40
CA LEU A 81 -10.94 -0.03 -11.51
C LEU A 81 -9.84 -1.07 -11.30
N ALA A 82 -10.08 -2.03 -10.42
CA ALA A 82 -9.15 -3.12 -10.11
C ALA A 82 -9.84 -4.49 -10.26
N THR A 83 -9.04 -5.53 -10.42
CA THR A 83 -9.52 -6.93 -10.45
C THR A 83 -9.34 -7.59 -9.08
N GLY A 84 -10.08 -8.66 -8.84
CA GLY A 84 -9.94 -9.50 -7.63
C GLY A 84 -11.29 -9.80 -6.98
N SER A 85 -11.26 -10.53 -5.86
CA SER A 85 -12.48 -10.89 -5.14
C SER A 85 -13.18 -9.66 -4.57
N THR A 86 -14.51 -9.60 -4.72
CA THR A 86 -15.35 -8.55 -4.11
C THR A 86 -15.97 -9.04 -2.79
N VAL A 87 -15.67 -10.26 -2.37
CA VAL A 87 -16.16 -10.86 -1.12
C VAL A 87 -15.10 -10.66 -0.05
N ILE A 88 -15.36 -9.79 0.94
CA ILE A 88 -14.38 -9.38 1.96
C ILE A 88 -13.86 -10.56 2.80
N THR A 89 -14.69 -11.58 3.00
CA THR A 89 -14.34 -12.78 3.78
C THR A 89 -13.56 -13.83 2.98
N ASP A 90 -13.30 -13.59 1.70
CA ASP A 90 -12.50 -14.47 0.86
C ASP A 90 -11.04 -14.46 1.31
N THR A 91 -10.44 -15.64 1.45
CA THR A 91 -9.02 -15.81 1.80
C THR A 91 -8.06 -15.12 0.83
N THR A 92 -8.50 -14.89 -0.42
CA THR A 92 -7.73 -14.22 -1.49
C THR A 92 -8.12 -12.75 -1.67
N TYR A 93 -8.93 -12.20 -0.75
CA TYR A 93 -9.41 -10.83 -0.84
C TYR A 93 -8.27 -9.80 -0.78
N SER A 94 -7.37 -9.95 0.19
CA SER A 94 -6.25 -9.02 0.35
C SER A 94 -5.24 -9.22 -0.77
N PRO A 95 -4.87 -8.15 -1.51
CA PRO A 95 -3.93 -8.28 -2.60
C PRO A 95 -2.53 -8.62 -2.08
N THR A 96 -1.78 -9.33 -2.92
CA THR A 96 -0.41 -9.71 -2.64
C THR A 96 0.50 -9.25 -3.77
N ASN A 97 1.75 -8.94 -3.43
CA ASN A 97 2.78 -8.55 -4.39
C ASN A 97 3.38 -9.78 -5.09
N ALA A 98 4.32 -9.54 -6.02
CA ALA A 98 5.00 -10.59 -6.77
C ALA A 98 5.82 -11.59 -5.90
N GLU A 99 6.06 -11.31 -4.63
CA GLU A 99 6.70 -12.20 -3.65
C GLU A 99 5.69 -12.88 -2.70
N GLY A 100 4.38 -12.70 -2.93
CA GLY A 100 3.30 -13.24 -2.11
C GLY A 100 3.09 -12.52 -0.78
N GLY A 101 3.75 -11.38 -0.55
CA GLY A 101 3.54 -10.55 0.63
C GLY A 101 2.32 -9.64 0.49
N PRO A 102 1.68 -9.22 1.59
CA PRO A 102 0.46 -8.41 1.53
C PRO A 102 0.73 -7.02 0.97
N VAL A 103 -0.27 -6.45 0.30
CA VAL A 103 -0.31 -5.05 -0.15
C VAL A 103 -1.55 -4.39 0.46
N GLY A 104 -1.41 -3.18 0.96
CA GLY A 104 -2.48 -2.46 1.63
C GLY A 104 -2.34 -0.96 1.52
N VAL A 105 -3.42 -0.26 1.85
CA VAL A 105 -3.46 1.21 1.90
C VAL A 105 -3.98 1.67 3.25
N GLN A 106 -3.51 2.81 3.71
CA GLN A 106 -4.03 3.52 4.85
C GLN A 106 -3.88 5.03 4.65
N SER A 107 -4.55 5.84 5.46
CA SER A 107 -4.30 7.28 5.48
C SER A 107 -2.98 7.62 6.18
N ALA A 108 -2.39 8.77 5.89
CA ALA A 108 -1.22 9.24 6.62
C ALA A 108 -1.53 9.65 8.08
N SER A 109 -2.81 9.82 8.44
CA SER A 109 -3.21 10.00 9.84
C SER A 109 -2.95 8.75 10.69
N THR A 110 -2.85 7.57 10.07
CA THR A 110 -2.33 6.36 10.72
C THR A 110 -0.83 6.27 10.46
N PRO A 111 0.03 6.34 11.49
CA PRO A 111 1.47 6.28 11.31
C PRO A 111 1.94 4.96 10.67
N SER A 112 2.93 5.05 9.78
CA SER A 112 3.56 3.89 9.13
C SER A 112 5.07 3.88 9.36
N ILE A 113 5.81 4.72 8.63
CA ILE A 113 7.25 4.94 8.80
C ILE A 113 7.48 6.39 9.22
N SER A 114 8.31 6.60 10.23
CA SER A 114 8.65 7.94 10.70
C SER A 114 9.31 8.76 9.59
N GLY A 115 8.79 9.96 9.33
CA GLY A 115 9.31 10.86 8.29
C GLY A 115 8.66 10.68 6.92
N LEU A 116 7.86 9.63 6.71
CA LEU A 116 7.09 9.44 5.48
C LEU A 116 5.91 10.43 5.44
N LYS A 117 5.86 11.26 4.39
CA LYS A 117 4.87 12.34 4.24
C LYS A 117 3.99 12.12 3.02
N GLY A 118 2.68 12.27 3.18
CA GLY A 118 1.66 12.21 2.14
C GLY A 118 0.28 12.30 2.77
N SER A 119 -0.77 12.20 1.97
CA SER A 119 -2.15 12.04 2.47
C SER A 119 -2.53 10.58 2.61
N TYR A 120 -2.00 9.73 1.72
CA TYR A 120 -2.22 8.29 1.72
C TYR A 120 -0.90 7.54 1.72
N VAL A 121 -0.90 6.36 2.30
CA VAL A 121 0.26 5.48 2.37
C VAL A 121 -0.13 4.10 1.84
N VAL A 122 0.56 3.63 0.83
CA VAL A 122 0.54 2.22 0.40
C VAL A 122 1.69 1.51 1.07
N CYS A 123 1.46 0.35 1.66
CA CYS A 123 2.52 -0.51 2.18
C CYS A 123 2.47 -1.89 1.53
N SER A 124 3.64 -2.45 1.26
CA SER A 124 3.80 -3.81 0.74
C SER A 124 4.84 -4.57 1.56
N GLY A 125 4.44 -5.74 2.06
CA GLY A 125 5.27 -6.57 2.94
C GLY A 125 6.02 -7.69 2.22
N GLY A 126 7.00 -8.27 2.92
CA GLY A 126 7.68 -9.49 2.49
C GLY A 126 8.68 -9.31 1.34
N ILE A 127 9.12 -8.08 1.09
CA ILE A 127 10.04 -7.73 -0.02
C ILE A 127 11.48 -7.91 0.44
N LEU A 128 12.30 -8.64 -0.34
CA LEU A 128 13.73 -8.79 -0.03
C LEU A 128 14.46 -7.44 -0.10
N GLY A 129 15.44 -7.22 0.77
CA GLY A 129 16.20 -5.96 0.84
C GLY A 129 16.82 -5.55 -0.51
N LYS A 130 17.32 -6.49 -1.30
CA LYS A 130 17.80 -6.20 -2.66
C LYS A 130 16.71 -5.62 -3.57
N PHE A 131 15.49 -6.14 -3.49
CA PHE A 131 14.35 -5.65 -4.27
C PHE A 131 13.85 -4.32 -3.72
N ALA A 132 13.88 -4.11 -2.41
CA ALA A 132 13.54 -2.82 -1.81
C ALA A 132 14.47 -1.71 -2.32
N LYS A 133 15.79 -1.95 -2.39
CA LYS A 133 16.76 -0.99 -2.96
C LYS A 133 16.49 -0.70 -4.44
N GLU A 134 16.27 -1.74 -5.25
CA GLU A 134 15.99 -1.58 -6.68
C GLU A 134 14.65 -0.85 -6.92
N LEU A 135 13.65 -1.16 -6.10
CA LEU A 135 12.32 -0.54 -6.15
C LEU A 135 12.40 0.96 -5.80
N ASP A 136 13.11 1.28 -4.73
CA ASP A 136 13.36 2.65 -4.28
C ASP A 136 14.10 3.46 -5.36
N THR A 137 15.17 2.90 -5.93
CA THR A 137 15.90 3.52 -7.04
C THR A 137 15.01 3.75 -8.28
N ALA A 138 14.01 2.90 -8.51
CA ALA A 138 13.11 3.00 -9.66
C ALA A 138 11.92 3.95 -9.44
N MET A 139 11.60 4.30 -8.19
CA MET A 139 10.38 5.04 -7.83
C MET A 139 10.63 6.35 -7.09
N ASP A 140 11.78 6.53 -6.45
CA ASP A 140 12.08 7.66 -5.57
C ASP A 140 13.53 8.17 -5.72
N ASP A 141 14.35 8.14 -4.66
CA ASP A 141 15.65 8.81 -4.58
C ASP A 141 16.87 7.86 -4.44
N GLY A 142 16.62 6.55 -4.33
CA GLY A 142 17.67 5.54 -4.12
C GLY A 142 18.10 5.38 -2.65
N ASN A 143 17.49 6.11 -1.71
CA ASN A 143 17.70 6.00 -0.28
C ASN A 143 16.45 5.48 0.43
N THR A 144 16.50 4.23 0.88
CA THR A 144 15.37 3.52 1.50
C THR A 144 14.88 4.09 2.83
N ALA A 145 15.48 5.18 3.33
CA ALA A 145 15.08 5.87 4.55
C ALA A 145 14.57 7.31 4.34
N THR A 146 14.57 7.83 3.11
CA THR A 146 14.09 9.19 2.80
C THR A 146 13.09 9.18 1.64
N GLY A 147 12.59 10.36 1.29
CA GLY A 147 11.68 10.52 0.15
C GLY A 147 10.23 10.10 0.41
N ILE A 148 9.54 9.76 -0.68
CA ILE A 148 8.15 9.31 -0.71
C ILE A 148 8.02 7.80 -0.63
N MET A 149 9.11 7.04 -0.76
CA MET A 149 9.16 5.59 -0.63
C MET A 149 10.21 5.22 0.42
N MET A 150 9.78 4.61 1.52
CA MET A 150 10.67 4.22 2.60
C MET A 150 10.51 2.73 2.94
N THR A 151 11.55 2.14 3.49
CA THR A 151 11.60 0.74 3.89
C THR A 151 11.78 0.63 5.39
N ALA A 152 11.10 -0.31 6.05
CA ALA A 152 11.28 -0.63 7.47
C ALA A 152 11.24 -2.15 7.70
N SER A 153 11.83 -2.62 8.80
CA SER A 153 11.86 -4.05 9.17
C SER A 153 10.48 -4.59 9.56
N SER A 154 9.62 -3.73 10.09
CA SER A 154 8.26 -4.02 10.50
C SER A 154 7.45 -2.72 10.39
N VAL A 155 6.19 -2.81 9.96
CA VAL A 155 5.23 -1.71 9.95
C VAL A 155 3.87 -2.29 10.31
N ASP A 156 3.38 -1.98 11.51
CA ASP A 156 2.07 -2.47 11.99
C ASP A 156 0.89 -1.61 11.51
N GLY A 157 1.17 -0.44 10.91
CA GLY A 157 0.16 0.50 10.41
C GLY A 157 -0.54 1.33 11.49
N THR A 158 -0.03 1.30 12.73
CA THR A 158 -0.55 2.03 13.89
C THR A 158 0.51 2.84 14.63
N THR A 159 1.77 2.41 14.58
CA THR A 159 2.93 3.05 15.21
C THR A 159 3.99 3.36 14.17
N ALA A 160 4.55 4.57 14.24
CA ALA A 160 5.61 4.99 13.35
C ALA A 160 6.86 4.11 13.56
N SER A 161 7.23 3.36 12.53
CA SER A 161 8.42 2.51 12.53
C SER A 161 9.65 3.28 12.07
N THR A 162 10.84 2.86 12.51
CA THR A 162 12.09 3.45 12.06
C THR A 162 12.45 2.89 10.68
N ALA A 163 12.80 3.78 9.74
CA ALA A 163 13.25 3.36 8.43
C ALA A 163 14.63 2.68 8.47
N VAL A 164 14.87 1.76 7.53
CA VAL A 164 16.19 1.16 7.28
C VAL A 164 16.85 1.84 6.10
N THR A 165 18.15 2.07 6.17
CA THR A 165 18.90 2.79 5.13
C THR A 165 19.93 1.89 4.46
N ASN A 166 20.04 2.03 3.15
CA ASN A 166 21.06 1.41 2.30
C ASN A 166 22.30 2.30 2.08
N VAL A 167 22.27 3.58 2.47
CA VAL A 167 23.29 4.59 2.09
C VAL A 167 24.15 5.09 3.27
N ALA A 168 23.96 4.56 4.47
CA ALA A 168 24.76 4.92 5.64
C ALA A 168 26.15 4.28 5.64
N THR A 169 27.06 4.84 6.44
CA THR A 169 28.41 4.25 6.72
C THR A 169 28.32 2.81 7.22
N THR A 170 27.26 2.49 7.96
CA THR A 170 26.84 1.13 8.29
C THR A 170 25.38 0.95 7.85
N PRO A 171 25.11 0.37 6.67
CA PRO A 171 23.75 0.14 6.20
C PRO A 171 22.97 -0.77 7.15
N THR A 172 21.72 -0.41 7.46
CA THR A 172 20.83 -1.22 8.31
C THR A 172 19.93 -2.14 7.48
N LEU A 173 19.89 -1.93 6.17
CA LEU A 173 19.21 -2.80 5.22
C LEU A 173 20.14 -3.94 4.75
N LEU A 174 19.64 -5.18 4.85
CA LEU A 174 20.34 -6.39 4.43
C LEU A 174 19.64 -7.06 3.24
N ASP A 175 20.39 -7.38 2.19
CA ASP A 175 19.83 -7.85 0.91
C ASP A 175 19.02 -9.15 1.00
N SER A 176 19.38 -10.02 1.94
CA SER A 176 18.76 -11.32 2.17
C SER A 176 17.58 -11.30 3.14
N SER A 177 17.34 -10.17 3.81
CA SER A 177 16.25 -10.02 4.77
C SER A 177 14.99 -9.49 4.09
N LYS A 178 13.82 -9.80 4.64
CA LYS A 178 12.53 -9.30 4.16
C LYS A 178 12.12 -8.06 4.95
N TYR A 179 11.53 -7.09 4.24
CA TYR A 179 11.13 -5.80 4.76
C TYR A 179 9.72 -5.44 4.29
N ILE A 180 9.19 -4.36 4.85
CA ILE A 180 8.00 -3.67 4.35
C ILE A 180 8.45 -2.38 3.68
N VAL A 181 7.98 -2.15 2.47
CA VAL A 181 8.18 -0.91 1.72
C VAL A 181 6.87 -0.15 1.74
N CYS A 182 6.89 1.11 2.17
CA CYS A 182 5.74 1.99 2.16
C CYS A 182 6.01 3.20 1.27
N MET A 183 5.02 3.59 0.48
CA MET A 183 5.05 4.76 -0.38
C MET A 183 3.91 5.70 0.00
N ALA A 184 4.19 6.99 0.13
CA ALA A 184 3.21 8.02 0.41
C ALA A 184 2.97 8.95 -0.78
N PHE A 185 1.74 9.46 -0.87
CA PHE A 185 1.30 10.39 -1.93
C PHE A 185 0.11 11.24 -1.51
#